data_AF-R7XY89-F1
#
_entry.id   AF-R7XY89-F1
#
_cell.length_a   1.000
_cell.length_b   1.000
_cell.length_c   1.000
_cell.angle_alpha   90.00
_cell.angle_beta   90.00
_cell.angle_gamma   90.00
#
_symmetry.space_group_name_H-M   'P 1'
#
loop_
_entity.id
_entity.type
_entity.pdbx_description
1 polymer ?
#
loop_
_entity_poly.entity_id
_entity_poly.type
_entity_poly.pdbx_seq_one_letter_code
_entity_poly.pdbx_strand_id
1 'polypeptide(L)'
;MDPEDLVAADPMMRTLRERHPDVNIVLLPPVGPIVDRPSATPAQCRALQQHADTVLATLSRDVGHEPSTRVDYWWSQSHPEVRRWVTAASYTDLGDGALPILRSLGNLLVRLGWEPRPAADGSPRLRGVAGPFELIASAVGDAVSINITSDPLHIPADLYDDLRVDA
;
A
#
# COMPACT_ATOMS: atom_id res chain seq x y z
N MET A 1 -30.04 22.76 -0.19
CA MET A 1 -28.98 23.55 -0.83
C MET A 1 -28.50 22.69 -1.98
N ASP A 2 -28.66 23.17 -3.21
CA ASP A 2 -28.33 22.40 -4.41
C ASP A 2 -26.80 22.24 -4.49
N PRO A 3 -26.24 21.06 -4.82
CA PRO A 3 -24.82 20.89 -5.08
C PRO A 3 -24.24 21.92 -6.05
N GLU A 4 -25.03 22.39 -7.01
CA GLU A 4 -24.60 23.42 -7.98
C GLU A 4 -24.31 24.78 -7.33
N ASP A 5 -25.06 25.13 -6.27
CA ASP A 5 -24.88 26.38 -5.52
C ASP A 5 -23.55 26.41 -4.75
N LEU A 6 -23.10 25.26 -4.23
CA LEU A 6 -21.83 25.13 -3.52
C LEU A 6 -20.63 25.29 -4.45
N VAL A 7 -20.71 24.76 -5.68
CA VAL A 7 -19.63 24.92 -6.69
C VAL A 7 -19.55 26.36 -7.20
N ALA A 8 -20.70 27.03 -7.37
CA ALA A 8 -20.73 28.42 -7.82
C ALA A 8 -20.19 29.40 -6.76
N ALA A 9 -20.37 29.08 -5.47
CA ALA A 9 -19.86 29.86 -4.35
C ALA A 9 -18.34 29.71 -4.16
N ASP A 10 -17.76 28.56 -4.50
CA ASP A 10 -16.32 28.28 -4.36
C ASP A 10 -15.47 29.12 -5.35
N PRO A 11 -14.56 29.99 -4.86
CA PRO A 11 -13.73 30.85 -5.70
C PRO A 11 -12.78 30.09 -6.63
N MET A 12 -12.26 28.95 -6.19
CA MET A 12 -11.36 28.11 -6.99
C MET A 12 -12.14 27.47 -8.14
N MET A 13 -13.31 26.90 -7.85
CA MET A 13 -14.15 26.25 -8.86
C MET A 13 -14.66 27.25 -9.90
N ARG A 14 -14.96 28.49 -9.49
CA ARG A 14 -15.31 29.58 -10.41
C ARG A 14 -14.19 29.87 -11.39
N THR A 15 -12.96 30.10 -10.90
CA THR A 15 -11.79 30.33 -11.76
C THR A 15 -11.50 29.15 -12.67
N LEU A 16 -11.72 27.93 -12.20
CA LEU A 16 -11.46 26.72 -12.99
C LEU A 16 -12.45 26.58 -14.15
N ARG A 17 -13.74 26.87 -13.90
CA ARG A 17 -14.79 26.91 -14.95
C ARG A 17 -14.58 28.05 -15.95
N GLU A 18 -14.13 29.21 -15.50
CA GLU A 18 -13.84 30.35 -16.40
C GLU A 18 -12.65 30.07 -17.33
N ARG A 19 -11.60 29.41 -16.82
CA ARG A 19 -10.40 29.10 -17.60
C ARG A 19 -10.52 27.86 -18.47
N HIS A 20 -11.35 26.89 -18.05
CA HIS A 20 -11.53 25.60 -18.71
C HIS A 20 -13.02 25.23 -18.79
N PRO A 21 -13.80 25.93 -19.62
CA PRO A 21 -15.25 25.72 -19.73
C PRO A 21 -15.63 24.35 -20.31
N ASP A 22 -14.67 23.66 -20.92
CA ASP A 22 -14.77 22.31 -21.46
C ASP A 22 -14.59 21.21 -20.41
N VAL A 23 -14.13 21.55 -19.20
CA VAL A 23 -13.91 20.59 -18.11
C VAL A 23 -15.20 20.39 -17.31
N ASN A 24 -15.72 19.17 -17.32
CA ASN A 24 -16.85 18.79 -16.47
C ASN A 24 -16.37 18.45 -15.06
N ILE A 25 -16.70 19.31 -14.09
CA ILE A 25 -16.36 19.11 -12.68
C ILE A 25 -17.49 18.35 -11.99
N VAL A 26 -17.21 17.10 -11.60
CA VAL A 26 -18.16 16.26 -10.87
C VAL A 26 -17.85 16.33 -9.37
N LEU A 27 -18.77 16.91 -8.59
CA LEU A 27 -18.75 16.77 -7.14
C LEU A 27 -19.34 15.42 -6.75
N LEU A 28 -18.54 14.60 -6.08
CA LEU A 28 -19.07 13.38 -5.46
C LEU A 28 -19.81 13.75 -4.18
N PRO A 29 -20.94 13.08 -3.87
CA PRO A 29 -21.63 13.28 -2.60
C PRO A 29 -20.68 12.94 -1.44
N PRO A 30 -20.83 13.61 -0.29
CA PRO A 30 -20.03 13.28 0.88
C PRO A 30 -20.25 11.81 1.25
N VAL A 31 -19.15 11.10 1.48
CA VAL A 31 -19.22 9.72 1.96
C VAL A 31 -19.71 9.76 3.41
N GLY A 32 -20.72 8.96 3.73
CA GLY A 32 -21.29 8.91 5.08
C GLY A 32 -20.28 8.39 6.12
N PRO A 33 -20.43 8.76 7.40
CA PRO A 33 -19.49 8.37 8.44
C PRO A 33 -19.48 6.86 8.66
N ILE A 34 -18.32 6.32 9.06
CA ILE A 34 -18.19 4.92 9.46
C ILE A 34 -18.66 4.77 10.91
N VAL A 35 -19.80 4.12 11.11
CA VAL A 35 -20.38 3.90 12.45
C VAL A 35 -19.99 2.55 13.04
N ASP A 36 -19.79 1.54 12.20
CA ASP A 36 -19.68 0.13 12.63
C ASP A 36 -18.25 -0.41 12.71
N ARG A 37 -17.22 0.44 12.56
CA ARG A 37 -15.82 0.01 12.62
C ARG A 37 -15.04 0.84 13.63
N PRO A 38 -14.38 0.21 14.62
CA PRO A 38 -13.56 0.94 15.57
C PRO A 38 -12.39 1.62 14.86
N SER A 39 -12.09 2.84 15.26
CA SER A 39 -10.89 3.56 14.82
C SER A 39 -9.65 2.78 15.26
N ALA A 40 -8.67 2.70 14.36
CA ALA A 40 -7.36 2.19 14.70
C ALA A 40 -6.65 3.12 15.67
N THR A 41 -5.76 2.54 16.46
CA THR A 41 -4.86 3.26 17.35
C THR A 41 -3.54 3.57 16.65
N PRO A 42 -2.79 4.61 17.08
CA PRO A 42 -1.45 4.88 16.57
C PRO A 42 -0.51 3.67 16.68
N ALA A 43 -0.63 2.90 17.77
CA ALA A 43 0.18 1.71 18.01
C ALA A 43 -0.11 0.61 16.97
N GLN A 44 -1.38 0.39 16.60
CA GLN A 44 -1.73 -0.56 15.55
C GLN A 44 -1.15 -0.12 14.19
N CYS A 45 -1.26 1.16 13.85
CA CYS A 45 -0.70 1.70 12.61
C CYS A 45 0.83 1.53 12.55
N ARG A 46 1.54 1.89 13.62
CA ARG A 46 3.01 1.72 13.71
C ARG A 46 3.43 0.25 13.70
N ALA A 47 2.66 -0.64 14.33
CA ALA A 47 2.93 -2.07 14.27
C ALA A 47 2.85 -2.61 12.84
N LEU A 48 1.93 -2.09 12.01
CA LEU A 48 1.85 -2.47 10.60
C LEU A 48 3.10 -2.08 9.80
N GLN A 49 3.58 -0.84 10.02
CA GLN A 49 4.78 -0.31 9.39
C GLN A 49 6.02 -1.13 9.81
N GLN A 50 6.21 -1.32 11.11
CA GLN A 50 7.34 -2.05 11.68
C GLN A 50 7.38 -3.52 11.23
N HIS A 51 6.22 -4.14 11.03
CA HIS A 51 6.16 -5.50 10.50
C HIS A 51 6.70 -5.57 9.06
N ALA A 52 6.23 -4.67 8.18
CA ALA A 52 6.72 -4.59 6.81
C ALA A 52 8.23 -4.29 6.75
N ASP A 53 8.71 -3.37 7.60
CA ASP A 53 10.14 -3.09 7.79
C ASP A 53 10.94 -4.32 8.16
N THR A 54 10.45 -5.09 9.14
CA THR A 54 11.13 -6.28 9.63
C THR A 54 11.22 -7.36 8.55
N VAL A 55 10.14 -7.56 7.80
CA VAL A 55 10.11 -8.53 6.69
C VAL A 55 11.10 -8.13 5.61
N LEU A 56 11.09 -6.86 5.16
CA LEU A 56 12.04 -6.36 4.17
C LEU A 56 13.48 -6.44 4.66
N ALA A 57 13.78 -5.94 5.86
CA ALA A 57 15.14 -5.96 6.41
C ALA A 57 15.69 -7.38 6.57
N THR A 58 14.82 -8.35 6.89
CA THR A 58 15.21 -9.76 6.95
C THR A 58 15.49 -10.31 5.56
N LEU A 59 14.67 -9.96 4.57
CA LEU A 59 14.91 -10.34 3.18
C LEU A 59 16.20 -9.74 2.64
N SER A 60 16.45 -8.45 2.85
CA SER A 60 17.66 -7.78 2.38
C SER A 60 18.92 -8.45 2.94
N ARG A 61 18.86 -8.87 4.21
CA ARG A 61 19.93 -9.65 4.84
C ARG A 61 20.09 -11.06 4.25
N ASP A 62 19.00 -11.76 3.96
CA ASP A 62 19.02 -13.12 3.38
C ASP A 62 19.54 -13.13 1.94
N VAL A 63 19.16 -12.12 1.16
CA VAL A 63 19.57 -11.96 -0.24
C VAL A 63 20.95 -11.31 -0.36
N GLY A 64 21.38 -10.54 0.64
CA GLY A 64 22.65 -9.79 0.61
C GLY A 64 22.58 -8.51 -0.22
N HIS A 65 21.37 -8.02 -0.51
CA HIS A 65 21.12 -6.81 -1.29
C HIS A 65 20.09 -5.94 -0.59
N GLU A 66 20.26 -4.63 -0.64
CA GLU A 66 19.21 -3.68 -0.28
C GLU A 66 18.26 -3.46 -1.47
N PRO A 67 17.00 -3.06 -1.23
CA PRO A 67 16.11 -2.67 -2.32
C PRO A 67 16.69 -1.48 -3.10
N SER A 68 16.71 -1.58 -4.42
CA SER A 68 17.06 -0.48 -5.32
C SER A 68 16.03 0.66 -5.25
N THR A 69 14.76 0.30 -5.04
CA THR A 69 13.68 1.24 -4.77
C THR A 69 12.78 0.73 -3.66
N ARG A 70 12.26 1.66 -2.87
CA ARG A 70 11.28 1.39 -1.81
C ARG A 70 10.32 2.57 -1.69
N VAL A 71 9.03 2.28 -1.59
CA VAL A 71 7.98 3.26 -1.38
C VAL A 71 7.01 2.71 -0.34
N ASP A 72 6.74 3.55 0.65
CA ASP A 72 5.90 3.24 1.79
C ASP A 72 4.76 4.26 1.86
N TYR A 73 3.52 3.79 1.94
CA TYR A 73 2.37 4.69 1.96
C TYR A 73 1.11 4.03 2.51
N TRP A 74 0.21 4.88 2.99
CA TRP A 74 -1.17 4.50 3.28
C TRP A 74 -2.02 4.61 2.01
N TRP A 75 -2.59 3.50 1.57
CA TRP A 75 -3.46 3.45 0.41
C TRP A 75 -4.95 3.49 0.80
N SER A 76 -5.63 4.57 0.43
CA SER A 76 -7.08 4.72 0.60
C SER A 76 -7.86 3.67 -0.16
N GLN A 77 -8.89 3.14 0.49
CA GLN A 77 -9.83 2.17 -0.09
C GLN A 77 -11.11 2.89 -0.53
N SER A 78 -12.22 2.16 -0.68
CA SER A 78 -13.52 2.72 -1.10
C SER A 78 -14.01 3.87 -0.19
N HIS A 79 -13.63 3.86 1.08
CA HIS A 79 -13.88 4.97 2.01
C HIS A 79 -12.55 5.68 2.30
N PRO A 80 -12.49 7.03 2.30
CA PRO A 80 -11.24 7.78 2.49
C PRO A 80 -10.57 7.48 3.84
N GLU A 81 -11.35 7.27 4.89
CA GLU A 81 -10.86 6.88 6.23
C GLU A 81 -10.54 5.39 6.37
N VAL A 82 -10.70 4.59 5.32
CA VAL A 82 -10.26 3.19 5.34
C VAL A 82 -9.00 3.06 4.52
N ARG A 83 -7.89 2.70 5.18
CA ARG A 83 -6.57 2.68 4.55
C ARG A 83 -5.85 1.38 4.85
N ARG A 84 -5.01 0.95 3.91
CA ARG A 84 -4.06 -0.16 4.07
C ARG A 84 -2.65 0.39 4.09
N TRP A 85 -1.78 -0.18 4.91
CA TRP A 85 -0.35 0.08 4.78
C TRP A 85 0.18 -0.70 3.58
N VAL A 86 0.94 -0.04 2.73
CA VAL A 86 1.57 -0.64 1.55
C VAL A 86 3.05 -0.31 1.56
N THR A 87 3.88 -1.34 1.47
CA THR A 87 5.31 -1.26 1.24
C THR A 87 5.62 -1.93 -0.09
N ALA A 88 6.02 -1.14 -1.09
CA ALA A 88 6.45 -1.61 -2.39
C ALA A 88 7.96 -1.46 -2.51
N ALA A 89 8.67 -2.54 -2.82
CA ALA A 89 10.12 -2.56 -2.95
C ALA A 89 10.54 -3.33 -4.20
N SER A 90 11.63 -2.93 -4.83
CA SER A 90 12.24 -3.66 -5.94
C SER A 90 13.72 -3.87 -5.70
N TYR A 91 14.18 -5.08 -6.00
CA TYR A 91 15.58 -5.47 -6.04
C TYR A 91 15.94 -5.68 -7.50
N THR A 92 16.95 -4.95 -7.99
CA THR A 92 17.44 -5.04 -9.37
C THR A 92 18.88 -5.51 -9.39
N ASP A 93 19.41 -5.79 -10.59
CA ASP A 93 20.82 -6.13 -10.81
C ASP A 93 21.25 -7.38 -10.02
N LEU A 94 20.34 -8.35 -9.89
CA LEU A 94 20.53 -9.54 -9.04
C LEU A 94 21.49 -10.59 -9.62
N GLY A 95 22.09 -10.33 -10.79
CA GLY A 95 23.10 -11.17 -11.42
C GLY A 95 22.57 -12.55 -11.82
N ASP A 96 22.58 -13.50 -10.88
CA ASP A 96 22.19 -14.91 -11.03
C ASP A 96 20.69 -15.13 -11.33
N GLY A 97 19.96 -14.04 -11.58
CA GLY A 97 18.56 -14.01 -11.98
C GLY A 97 17.60 -13.93 -10.80
N ALA A 98 16.38 -13.51 -11.08
CA ALA A 98 15.37 -13.24 -10.05
C ALA A 98 14.70 -14.51 -9.47
N LEU A 99 14.75 -15.65 -10.17
CA LEU A 99 14.05 -16.88 -9.77
C LEU A 99 14.64 -17.56 -8.52
N PRO A 100 15.96 -17.73 -8.36
CA PRO A 100 16.54 -18.25 -7.12
C PRO A 100 16.17 -17.40 -5.90
N ILE A 101 16.16 -16.07 -6.07
CA ILE A 101 15.78 -15.13 -5.01
C ILE A 101 14.30 -15.26 -4.65
N LEU A 102 13.42 -15.37 -5.65
CA LEU A 102 12.00 -15.63 -5.41
C LEU A 102 11.77 -16.95 -4.66
N ARG A 103 12.56 -17.99 -4.93
CA ARG A 103 12.53 -19.25 -4.17
C ARG A 103 13.06 -19.07 -2.74
N SER A 104 14.15 -18.32 -2.55
CA SER A 104 14.68 -18.02 -1.21
C SER A 104 13.66 -17.24 -0.38
N LEU A 105 12.98 -16.27 -0.99
CA LEU A 105 11.88 -15.53 -0.38
C LEU A 105 10.76 -16.47 0.06
N GLY A 106 10.36 -17.45 -0.77
CA GLY A 106 9.40 -18.48 -0.36
C GLY A 106 9.83 -19.24 0.89
N ASN A 107 11.09 -19.67 0.96
CA ASN A 107 11.62 -20.35 2.13
C ASN A 107 11.69 -19.44 3.36
N LEU A 108 12.08 -18.18 3.17
CA LEU A 108 12.11 -17.16 4.22
C LEU A 108 10.72 -16.95 4.80
N LEU A 109 9.70 -16.82 3.95
CA LEU A 109 8.31 -16.65 4.37
C LEU A 109 7.83 -17.82 5.24
N VAL A 110 8.13 -19.06 4.85
CA VAL A 110 7.83 -20.23 5.70
C VAL A 110 8.51 -20.10 7.08
N ARG A 111 9.78 -19.71 7.13
CA ARG A 111 10.51 -19.52 8.41
C ARG A 111 9.91 -18.42 9.29
N LEU A 112 9.33 -17.39 8.66
CA LEU A 112 8.64 -16.30 9.35
C LEU A 112 7.19 -16.66 9.73
N GLY A 113 6.74 -17.90 9.47
CA GLY A 113 5.38 -18.34 9.78
C GLY A 113 4.31 -17.88 8.78
N TRP A 114 4.71 -17.42 7.60
CA TRP A 114 3.80 -17.08 6.52
C TRP A 114 3.38 -18.33 5.75
N GLU A 115 2.28 -18.22 5.00
CA GLU A 115 1.77 -19.25 4.10
C GLU A 115 2.04 -18.89 2.61
N PRO A 116 3.26 -19.12 2.09
CA PRO A 116 3.58 -18.84 0.71
C PRO A 116 2.95 -19.86 -0.26
N ARG A 117 2.44 -19.35 -1.38
CA ARG A 117 1.88 -20.09 -2.51
C ARG A 117 2.42 -19.50 -3.81
N PRO A 118 2.98 -20.31 -4.72
CA PRO A 118 3.29 -19.84 -6.07
C PRO A 118 2.00 -19.47 -6.81
N ALA A 119 2.09 -18.62 -7.83
CA ALA A 119 0.94 -18.28 -8.65
C ALA A 119 0.43 -19.51 -9.40
N ALA A 120 -0.90 -19.69 -9.43
CA ALA A 120 -1.55 -20.84 -10.05
C ALA A 120 -1.41 -20.89 -11.58
N ASP A 121 -1.14 -19.74 -12.20
CA ASP A 121 -0.94 -19.57 -13.64
C ASP A 121 0.47 -19.96 -14.11
N GLY A 122 1.35 -20.39 -13.19
CA GLY A 122 2.74 -20.75 -13.49
C GLY A 122 3.66 -19.56 -13.74
N SER A 123 3.16 -18.32 -13.58
CA SER A 123 4.00 -17.13 -13.63
C SER A 123 5.02 -17.12 -12.48
N PRO A 124 6.18 -16.46 -12.64
CA PRO A 124 7.22 -16.36 -11.62
C PRO A 124 6.81 -15.39 -10.52
N ARG A 125 5.75 -15.75 -9.80
CA ARG A 125 5.08 -14.97 -8.78
C ARG A 125 4.85 -15.81 -7.54
N LEU A 126 4.93 -15.16 -6.39
CA LEU A 126 4.75 -15.74 -5.09
C LEU A 126 3.78 -14.88 -4.29
N ARG A 127 2.80 -15.50 -3.65
CA ARG A 127 1.89 -14.85 -2.71
C ARG A 127 2.08 -15.46 -1.33
N GLY A 128 2.40 -14.66 -0.32
CA GLY A 128 2.43 -15.06 1.08
C GLY A 128 1.33 -14.38 1.87
N VAL A 129 0.79 -15.05 2.88
CA VAL A 129 -0.15 -14.47 3.85
C VAL A 129 0.35 -14.75 5.27
N ALA A 130 0.29 -13.75 6.14
CA ALA A 130 0.51 -13.91 7.58
C ALA A 130 -0.42 -12.97 8.36
N GLY A 131 -1.46 -13.54 8.97
CA GLY A 131 -2.45 -12.76 9.70
C GLY A 131 -3.02 -11.62 8.84
N PRO A 132 -2.88 -10.34 9.26
CA PRO A 132 -3.41 -9.20 8.53
C PRO A 132 -2.50 -8.74 7.39
N PHE A 133 -1.54 -9.54 6.92
CA PHE A 133 -0.65 -9.14 5.84
C PHE A 133 -0.72 -10.10 4.66
N GLU A 134 -0.64 -9.50 3.48
CA GLU A 134 -0.37 -10.17 2.21
C GLU A 134 0.94 -9.66 1.65
N LEU A 135 1.74 -10.56 1.10
CA LEU A 135 2.94 -10.24 0.33
C LEU A 135 2.77 -10.82 -1.06
N ILE A 136 2.94 -9.99 -2.09
CA ILE A 136 3.02 -10.43 -3.48
C ILE A 136 4.41 -10.10 -3.98
N ALA A 137 5.12 -11.10 -4.48
CA ALA A 137 6.39 -10.95 -5.14
C ALA A 137 6.33 -11.46 -6.58
N SER A 138 7.06 -10.80 -7.47
CA SER A 138 7.17 -11.15 -8.88
C SER A 138 8.62 -11.03 -9.33
N ALA A 139 9.11 -12.03 -10.06
CA ALA A 139 10.43 -12.04 -10.67
C ALA A 139 10.32 -11.80 -12.18
N VAL A 140 11.10 -10.85 -12.70
CA VAL A 140 11.22 -10.56 -14.13
C VAL A 140 12.68 -10.29 -14.45
N GLY A 141 13.30 -11.09 -15.33
CA GLY A 141 14.72 -10.97 -15.64
C GLY A 141 15.60 -11.15 -14.40
N ASP A 142 16.35 -10.11 -14.07
CA ASP A 142 17.23 -9.97 -12.91
C ASP A 142 16.63 -9.08 -11.81
N ALA A 143 15.31 -8.82 -11.86
CA ALA A 143 14.61 -8.02 -10.86
C ALA A 143 13.54 -8.82 -10.10
N VAL A 144 13.44 -8.58 -8.79
CA VAL A 144 12.33 -9.04 -7.93
C VAL A 144 11.62 -7.83 -7.35
N SER A 145 10.34 -7.69 -7.65
CA SER A 145 9.47 -6.69 -7.03
C SER A 145 8.60 -7.34 -5.97
N ILE A 146 8.39 -6.62 -4.88
CA ILE A 146 7.68 -7.09 -3.69
C ILE A 146 6.69 -6.01 -3.27
N ASN A 147 5.50 -6.44 -2.92
CA ASN A 147 4.47 -5.59 -2.34
C ASN A 147 3.94 -6.27 -1.07
N ILE A 148 4.12 -5.61 0.08
CA ILE A 148 3.56 -6.02 1.36
C ILE A 148 2.38 -5.09 1.65
N THR A 149 1.19 -5.67 1.79
CA THR A 149 -0.05 -4.94 2.03
C THR A 149 -0.71 -5.46 3.30
N SER A 150 -1.15 -4.55 4.17
CA SER A 150 -1.94 -4.91 5.35
C SER A 150 -3.43 -5.03 5.04
N ASP A 151 -4.17 -5.63 5.97
CA ASP A 151 -5.61 -5.49 6.05
C ASP A 151 -5.99 -4.02 6.27
N PRO A 152 -7.19 -3.63 5.81
CA PRO A 152 -7.66 -2.25 5.93
C PRO A 152 -8.01 -1.90 7.37
N LEU A 153 -7.49 -0.75 7.83
CA LEU A 153 -7.84 -0.13 9.09
C LEU A 153 -8.74 1.09 8.87
N HIS A 154 -9.61 1.36 9.85
CA HIS A 154 -10.28 2.66 9.94
C HIS A 154 -9.31 3.65 10.57
N ILE A 155 -8.79 4.58 9.77
CA ILE A 155 -7.85 5.62 10.19
C ILE A 155 -8.55 6.97 9.98
N PRO A 156 -9.09 7.57 11.04
CA PRO A 156 -9.64 8.93 11.00
C PRO A 156 -8.64 9.97 10.47
N ALA A 157 -9.15 11.10 9.98
CA ALA A 157 -8.32 12.12 9.33
C ALA A 157 -7.22 12.69 10.24
N ASP A 158 -7.54 12.97 11.50
CA ASP A 158 -6.60 13.46 12.52
C ASP A 158 -5.45 12.47 12.76
N LEU A 159 -5.77 11.19 12.93
CA LEU A 159 -4.76 10.14 13.07
C LEU A 159 -3.91 9.99 11.80
N TYR A 160 -4.50 10.15 10.62
CA TYR A 160 -3.77 10.05 9.37
C TYR A 160 -2.77 11.20 9.20
N ASP A 161 -3.14 12.40 9.61
CA ASP A 161 -2.25 13.56 9.57
C ASP A 161 -1.04 13.36 10.49
N ASP A 162 -1.25 12.84 11.70
CA ASP A 162 -0.16 12.50 12.62
C ASP A 162 0.81 11.47 12.02
N LEU A 163 0.28 10.44 11.35
CA LEU A 163 1.07 9.39 10.70
C LEU A 163 1.90 9.89 9.51
N ARG A 164 1.55 11.03 8.90
CA ARG A 164 2.31 11.64 7.79
C ARG A 164 3.46 12.53 8.27
N VAL A 165 3.39 13.05 9.49
CA VAL A 165 4.44 13.92 10.05
C VAL A 165 5.65 13.08 10.49
N ASP A 166 5.43 11.81 10.83
CA ASP A 166 6.45 10.86 11.30
C ASP A 166 7.11 10.03 10.17
N ALA A 167 6.71 10.22 8.90
CA ALA A 167 7.19 9.45 7.74
C ALA A 167 8.14 10.28 6.85
#